data_AF-A0A228QXC4-F1
#
_entry.id   AF-A0A228QXC4-F1
#
_cell.length_a   1.000
_cell.length_b   1.000
_cell.length_c   1.000
_cell.angle_alpha   90.00
_cell.angle_beta   90.00
_cell.angle_gamma   90.00
#
_symmetry.space_group_name_H-M   'P 1'
#
loop_
_entity.id
_entity.type
_entity.pdbx_description
1 polymer ?
#
loop_
_entity_poly.entity_id
_entity_poly.type
_entity_poly.pdbx_seq_one_letter_code
_entity_poly.pdbx_strand_id
1 'polypeptide(L)'
;MSETTYYAPHGGHPPQTDLLTDRAMFTEAYAVIPKGVMRDIVTSWLPFWTNTRLWVIARPLSGFAETFSQYIVEVNPGGGSDKPEQDKNAEAVLFVVEGEAELTLQGTKHVLKPGGYAFIPPGADWTLHNVSDAAVRFHWVRKHYQAVDGIPLPEAFVTNEQDVEPIPMPGTNGAWVTTRFVDMSDMRHDMHVNIVTFEPGGVIPFAETHVMEHGLYVLEGKAVYRLNQDWVEVEAGDFMWLRAFCPQACYSGGPGRFRYLLYKDVNRHMNLLLNPAR
;
A
#
# COMPACT_ATOMS: atom_id res chain seq x y z
N MET A 1 12.14 20.91 9.68
CA MET A 1 11.38 20.04 8.76
C MET A 1 10.14 19.60 9.53
N SER A 2 8.95 19.74 8.95
CA SER A 2 7.73 19.24 9.60
C SER A 2 7.84 17.72 9.76
N GLU A 3 7.47 17.22 10.92
CA GLU A 3 7.43 15.79 11.20
C GLU A 3 6.51 15.09 10.18
N THR A 4 7.01 14.04 9.55
CA THR A 4 6.22 13.25 8.60
C THR A 4 5.16 12.48 9.38
N THR A 5 3.90 12.59 8.96
CA THR A 5 2.77 11.89 9.59
C THR A 5 2.15 10.87 8.65
N TYR A 6 1.55 9.83 9.23
CA TYR A 6 0.83 8.79 8.50
C TYR A 6 -0.50 8.54 9.19
N TYR A 7 -1.59 8.46 8.43
CA TYR A 7 -2.87 8.02 8.97
C TYR A 7 -2.84 6.51 9.26
N ALA A 8 -3.37 6.13 10.42
CA ALA A 8 -3.62 4.74 10.79
C ALA A 8 -5.07 4.57 11.30
N PRO A 9 -5.80 3.51 10.89
CA PRO A 9 -7.15 3.26 11.37
C PRO A 9 -7.12 2.75 12.82
N HIS A 10 -8.00 3.30 13.67
CA HIS A 10 -8.15 2.89 15.07
C HIS A 10 -9.46 2.13 15.33
N GLY A 11 -10.31 1.99 14.31
CA GLY A 11 -11.57 1.26 14.41
C GLY A 11 -12.69 2.09 15.06
N GLY A 12 -13.36 1.48 16.04
CA GLY A 12 -14.54 2.03 16.71
C GLY A 12 -15.83 1.94 15.89
N HIS A 13 -16.87 2.59 16.41
CA HIS A 13 -18.20 2.68 15.79
C HIS A 13 -18.72 4.12 15.77
N PRO A 14 -19.21 4.61 14.62
CA PRO A 14 -19.87 5.90 14.56
C PRO A 14 -21.22 5.83 15.30
N PRO A 15 -21.71 6.95 15.85
CA PRO A 15 -23.03 7.00 16.48
C PRO A 15 -24.15 6.74 15.47
N GLN A 16 -25.26 6.17 15.94
CA GLN A 16 -26.46 5.89 15.13
C GLN A 16 -27.15 7.16 14.57
N THR A 17 -26.75 8.33 15.03
CA THR A 17 -27.27 9.63 14.58
C THR A 17 -26.59 10.15 13.32
N ASP A 18 -25.50 9.53 12.87
CA ASP A 18 -24.79 9.92 11.66
C ASP A 18 -25.61 9.60 10.41
N LEU A 19 -25.54 10.48 9.41
CA LEU A 19 -26.12 10.20 8.09
C LEU A 19 -25.29 9.12 7.37
N LEU A 20 -25.97 8.29 6.57
CA LEU A 20 -25.35 7.16 5.87
C LEU A 20 -24.74 7.52 4.51
N THR A 21 -24.95 8.74 4.01
CA THR A 21 -24.35 9.19 2.74
C THR A 21 -22.84 9.30 2.91
N ASP A 22 -22.08 8.67 2.02
CA ASP A 22 -20.62 8.63 2.08
C ASP A 22 -20.00 8.73 0.68
N ARG A 23 -18.67 8.88 0.61
CA ARG A 23 -17.86 9.05 -0.60
C ARG A 23 -17.48 7.72 -1.27
N ALA A 24 -18.07 6.61 -0.84
CA ALA A 24 -17.80 5.30 -1.43
C ALA A 24 -18.29 5.27 -2.89
N MET A 25 -17.39 4.91 -3.81
CA MET A 25 -17.69 4.83 -5.24
C MET A 25 -17.23 3.51 -5.81
N PHE A 26 -18.06 2.91 -6.67
CA PHE A 26 -17.70 1.73 -7.46
C PHE A 26 -18.16 1.98 -8.90
N THR A 27 -17.21 2.00 -9.82
CA THR A 27 -17.46 2.19 -11.25
C THR A 27 -16.80 1.06 -12.03
N GLU A 28 -17.01 1.05 -13.34
CA GLU A 28 -16.32 0.12 -14.23
C GLU A 28 -14.82 0.43 -14.42
N ALA A 29 -14.34 1.59 -13.94
CA ALA A 29 -12.94 2.00 -14.11
C ALA A 29 -12.18 2.09 -12.78
N TYR A 30 -12.85 2.36 -11.67
CA TYR A 30 -12.20 2.57 -10.38
C TYR A 30 -13.15 2.31 -9.20
N ALA A 31 -12.57 2.16 -8.00
CA ALA A 31 -13.29 2.25 -6.74
C ALA A 31 -12.63 3.23 -5.78
N VAL A 32 -13.44 3.85 -4.94
CA VAL A 32 -13.02 4.68 -3.80
C VAL A 32 -13.63 4.10 -2.54
N ILE A 33 -12.79 3.77 -1.57
CA ILE A 33 -13.17 3.22 -0.27
C ILE A 33 -12.75 4.24 0.80
N PRO A 34 -13.70 4.98 1.39
CA PRO A 34 -13.39 5.97 2.41
C PRO A 34 -12.85 5.33 3.70
N LYS A 35 -12.04 6.07 4.45
CA LYS A 35 -11.52 5.64 5.76
C LYS A 35 -12.60 5.20 6.76
N GLY A 36 -13.82 5.71 6.59
CA GLY A 36 -14.99 5.39 7.41
C GLY A 36 -15.40 3.92 7.38
N VAL A 37 -14.88 3.11 6.43
CA VAL A 37 -15.10 1.66 6.35
C VAL A 37 -14.29 0.90 7.40
N MET A 38 -13.18 1.46 7.92
CA MET A 38 -12.28 0.78 8.86
C MET A 38 -12.86 0.72 10.28
N ARG A 39 -13.86 -0.15 10.50
CA ARG A 39 -14.59 -0.33 11.77
C ARG A 39 -14.26 -1.64 12.47
N ASP A 40 -14.54 -1.73 13.77
CA ASP A 40 -14.18 -2.90 14.57
C ASP A 40 -14.87 -4.20 14.10
N ILE A 41 -16.16 -4.13 13.78
CA ILE A 41 -16.97 -5.30 13.38
C ILE A 41 -16.64 -5.86 12.00
N VAL A 42 -15.83 -5.17 11.20
CA VAL A 42 -15.41 -5.62 9.86
C VAL A 42 -13.94 -6.04 9.83
N THR A 43 -13.32 -6.16 11.00
CA THR A 43 -11.97 -6.70 11.11
C THR A 43 -11.94 -8.20 10.80
N SER A 44 -10.76 -8.67 10.41
CA SER A 44 -10.46 -10.06 10.07
C SER A 44 -9.30 -10.57 10.93
N TRP A 45 -9.13 -11.88 10.93
CA TRP A 45 -8.06 -12.59 11.64
C TRP A 45 -7.41 -13.60 10.71
N LEU A 46 -6.11 -13.85 10.94
CA LEU A 46 -5.36 -14.90 10.25
C LEU A 46 -4.91 -15.95 11.26
N PRO A 47 -4.83 -17.23 10.85
CA PRO A 47 -4.21 -18.27 11.68
C PRO A 47 -2.80 -17.88 12.11
N PHE A 48 -2.42 -18.31 13.32
CA PHE A 48 -1.08 -18.12 13.89
C PHE A 48 -0.68 -16.66 14.21
N TRP A 49 -1.65 -15.74 14.24
CA TRP A 49 -1.46 -14.40 14.77
C TRP A 49 -2.10 -14.27 16.15
N THR A 50 -1.37 -13.72 17.11
CA THR A 50 -1.81 -13.48 18.50
C THR A 50 -2.04 -11.99 18.72
N ASN A 51 -3.10 -11.63 19.46
CA ASN A 51 -3.47 -10.24 19.80
C ASN A 51 -3.45 -9.29 18.59
N THR A 52 -3.92 -9.78 17.44
CA THR A 52 -3.84 -9.09 16.16
C THR A 52 -5.22 -9.04 15.53
N ARG A 53 -5.54 -7.92 14.90
CA ARG A 53 -6.70 -7.74 14.01
C ARG A 53 -6.24 -7.04 12.74
N LEU A 54 -6.98 -7.20 11.64
CA LEU A 54 -6.65 -6.51 10.40
C LEU A 54 -7.88 -6.08 9.61
N TRP A 55 -7.73 -5.05 8.79
CA TRP A 55 -8.70 -4.67 7.77
C TRP A 55 -8.19 -5.11 6.39
N VAL A 56 -9.02 -5.84 5.65
CA VAL A 56 -8.71 -6.21 4.26
C VAL A 56 -9.19 -5.09 3.35
N ILE A 57 -8.27 -4.46 2.63
CA ILE A 57 -8.55 -3.30 1.76
C ILE A 57 -8.61 -3.72 0.30
N ALA A 58 -7.71 -4.62 -0.09
CA ALA A 58 -7.67 -5.17 -1.44
C ALA A 58 -7.45 -6.68 -1.37
N ARG A 59 -8.11 -7.40 -2.27
CA ARG A 59 -7.91 -8.82 -2.48
C ARG A 59 -8.08 -9.15 -3.97
N PRO A 60 -7.43 -10.20 -4.47
CA PRO A 60 -7.72 -10.71 -5.78
C PRO A 60 -9.19 -11.12 -5.93
N LEU A 61 -9.90 -10.49 -6.87
CA LEU A 61 -11.24 -10.73 -7.37
C LEU A 61 -11.19 -10.64 -8.90
N SER A 62 -11.56 -11.73 -9.56
CA SER A 62 -11.66 -11.80 -11.02
C SER A 62 -12.42 -10.60 -11.59
N GLY A 63 -11.83 -9.98 -12.61
CA GLY A 63 -12.40 -8.85 -13.34
C GLY A 63 -12.28 -7.50 -12.63
N PHE A 64 -11.85 -7.41 -11.37
CA PHE A 64 -11.74 -6.13 -10.66
C PHE A 64 -10.34 -5.81 -10.15
N ALA A 65 -9.72 -6.74 -9.44
CA ALA A 65 -8.37 -6.61 -8.90
C ALA A 65 -7.76 -7.99 -8.88
N GLU A 66 -6.77 -8.35 -9.67
CA GLU A 66 -6.36 -9.76 -9.81
C GLU A 66 -5.01 -10.07 -9.17
N THR A 67 -4.19 -9.04 -8.93
CA THR A 67 -2.77 -9.23 -8.67
C THR A 67 -2.40 -9.11 -7.19
N PHE A 68 -2.95 -8.11 -6.50
CA PHE A 68 -2.50 -7.72 -5.16
C PHE A 68 -3.51 -8.02 -4.07
N SER A 69 -2.99 -8.25 -2.87
CA SER A 69 -3.74 -8.14 -1.63
C SER A 69 -3.12 -7.08 -0.73
N GLN A 70 -3.96 -6.31 -0.04
CA GLN A 70 -3.50 -5.32 0.94
C GLN A 70 -4.30 -5.46 2.23
N TYR A 71 -3.58 -5.53 3.34
CA TYR A 71 -4.11 -5.47 4.69
C TYR A 71 -3.58 -4.22 5.41
N ILE A 72 -4.39 -3.68 6.32
CA ILE A 72 -3.87 -2.86 7.43
C ILE A 72 -3.98 -3.70 8.69
N VAL A 73 -2.84 -3.99 9.30
CA VAL A 73 -2.72 -4.87 10.45
C VAL A 73 -2.51 -4.02 11.69
N GLU A 74 -3.24 -4.32 12.76
CA GLU A 74 -3.02 -3.79 14.10
C GLU A 74 -2.60 -4.95 15.02
N VAL A 75 -1.39 -4.85 15.58
CA VAL A 75 -0.85 -5.81 16.54
C VAL A 75 -0.77 -5.12 17.90
N ASN A 76 -1.54 -5.61 18.86
CA ASN A 76 -1.54 -5.08 20.22
C ASN A 76 -0.29 -5.54 21.00
N PRO A 77 0.03 -4.90 22.15
CA PRO A 77 1.16 -5.28 22.98
C PRO A 77 1.23 -6.79 23.27
N GLY A 78 2.41 -7.37 23.09
CA GLY A 78 2.64 -8.82 23.24
C GLY A 78 2.00 -9.68 22.15
N GLY A 79 1.48 -9.07 21.08
CA GLY A 79 0.98 -9.75 19.89
C GLY A 79 2.06 -9.96 18.82
N GLY A 80 1.71 -10.72 17.79
CA GLY A 80 2.62 -11.04 16.69
C GLY A 80 2.34 -12.38 16.05
N SER A 81 3.29 -12.85 15.25
CA SER A 81 3.28 -14.17 14.63
C SER A 81 4.69 -14.68 14.33
N ASP A 82 4.93 -15.95 14.68
CA ASP A 82 6.09 -16.73 14.24
C ASP A 82 5.88 -17.44 12.90
N LYS A 83 4.65 -17.40 12.37
CA LYS A 83 4.28 -18.02 11.10
C LYS A 83 3.34 -17.09 10.31
N PRO A 84 3.79 -15.86 9.99
CA PRO A 84 2.92 -14.83 9.46
C PRO A 84 2.38 -15.16 8.07
N GLU A 85 3.23 -15.67 7.18
CA GLU A 85 2.90 -16.02 5.79
C GLU A 85 2.85 -17.55 5.62
N GLN A 86 1.82 -18.04 4.91
CA GLN A 86 1.64 -19.47 4.63
C GLN A 86 1.84 -19.80 3.14
N ASP A 87 1.74 -18.82 2.26
CA ASP A 87 1.99 -18.99 0.84
C ASP A 87 3.48 -18.79 0.54
N LYS A 88 4.14 -19.86 0.11
CA LYS A 88 5.58 -19.85 -0.20
C LYS A 88 5.93 -19.02 -1.44
N ASN A 89 4.96 -18.69 -2.28
CA ASN A 89 5.16 -17.87 -3.47
C ASN A 89 4.79 -16.41 -3.23
N ALA A 90 4.24 -16.08 -2.05
CA ALA A 90 3.89 -14.71 -1.73
C ALA A 90 5.15 -13.90 -1.38
N GLU A 91 5.39 -12.85 -2.15
CA GLU A 91 6.25 -11.73 -1.77
C GLU A 91 5.42 -10.70 -1.01
N ALA A 92 6.09 -9.88 -0.18
CA ALA A 92 5.42 -8.87 0.60
C ALA A 92 6.22 -7.59 0.80
N VAL A 93 5.49 -6.50 1.01
CA VAL A 93 6.01 -5.26 1.58
C VAL A 93 5.27 -4.95 2.87
N LEU A 94 6.03 -4.68 3.93
CA LEU A 94 5.53 -4.12 5.18
C LEU A 94 5.85 -2.63 5.24
N PHE A 95 4.87 -1.81 5.61
CA PHE A 95 5.06 -0.38 5.79
C PHE A 95 4.39 0.11 7.08
N VAL A 96 5.18 0.46 8.08
CA VAL A 96 4.69 0.87 9.41
C VAL A 96 4.20 2.31 9.37
N VAL A 97 2.99 2.55 9.86
CA VAL A 97 2.37 3.88 9.90
C VAL A 97 2.20 4.41 11.33
N GLU A 98 2.19 3.53 12.33
CA GLU A 98 2.10 3.91 13.74
C GLU A 98 2.70 2.84 14.64
N GLY A 99 3.32 3.22 15.76
CA GLY A 99 3.94 2.31 16.72
C GLY A 99 5.25 1.70 16.24
N GLU A 100 5.70 0.64 16.91
CA GLU A 100 6.97 -0.04 16.63
C GLU A 100 6.79 -1.56 16.58
N ALA A 101 7.43 -2.23 15.62
CA ALA A 101 7.45 -3.69 15.49
C ALA A 101 8.88 -4.23 15.44
N GLU A 102 9.11 -5.38 16.07
CA GLU A 102 10.30 -6.20 15.83
C GLU A 102 10.01 -7.17 14.68
N LEU A 103 10.70 -6.99 13.55
CA LEU A 103 10.70 -7.90 12.41
C LEU A 103 11.97 -8.75 12.48
N THR A 104 11.84 -10.08 12.53
CA THR A 104 12.97 -10.97 12.22
C THR A 104 12.83 -11.42 10.78
N LEU A 105 13.75 -11.06 9.91
CA LEU A 105 13.75 -11.40 8.49
C LEU A 105 15.05 -12.14 8.15
N GLN A 106 14.94 -13.38 7.70
CA GLN A 106 16.09 -14.26 7.39
C GLN A 106 17.11 -14.33 8.55
N GLY A 107 16.60 -14.45 9.77
CA GLY A 107 17.39 -14.51 11.01
C GLY A 107 17.95 -13.18 11.51
N THR A 108 17.76 -12.09 10.77
CA THR A 108 18.19 -10.74 11.19
C THR A 108 17.05 -9.99 11.83
N LYS A 109 17.28 -9.41 13.01
CA LYS A 109 16.28 -8.58 13.72
C LYS A 109 16.35 -7.13 13.25
N HIS A 110 15.18 -6.55 13.02
CA HIS A 110 14.97 -5.16 12.65
C HIS A 110 13.89 -4.53 13.52
N VAL A 111 14.09 -3.28 13.89
CA VAL A 111 13.07 -2.48 14.58
C VAL A 111 12.44 -1.53 13.56
N LEU A 112 11.17 -1.75 13.24
CA LEU A 112 10.41 -0.93 12.31
C LEU A 112 9.62 0.13 13.07
N LYS A 113 9.91 1.40 12.81
CA LYS A 113 9.22 2.59 13.32
C LYS A 113 8.31 3.19 12.24
N PRO A 114 7.48 4.21 12.51
CA PRO A 114 6.67 4.85 11.45
C PRO A 114 7.54 5.31 10.26
N GLY A 115 7.09 4.99 9.04
CA GLY A 115 7.87 5.11 7.80
C GLY A 115 8.77 3.92 7.48
N GLY A 116 8.90 2.96 8.40
CA GLY A 116 9.69 1.75 8.24
C GLY A 116 9.14 0.88 7.13
N TYR A 117 10.01 0.51 6.20
CA TYR A 117 9.72 -0.26 5.00
C TYR A 117 10.53 -1.54 5.01
N ALA A 118 9.88 -2.68 4.79
CA ALA A 118 10.55 -3.96 4.62
C ALA A 118 10.02 -4.67 3.39
N PHE A 119 10.93 -5.07 2.49
CA PHE A 119 10.63 -5.98 1.40
C PHE A 119 10.99 -7.41 1.79
N ILE A 120 10.05 -8.33 1.61
CA ILE A 120 10.15 -9.73 1.97
C ILE A 120 10.01 -10.56 0.68
N PRO A 121 11.08 -11.22 0.21
CA PRO A 121 11.03 -12.00 -1.02
C PRO A 121 10.21 -13.28 -0.84
N PRO A 122 9.74 -13.89 -1.94
CA PRO A 122 8.89 -15.08 -1.87
C PRO A 122 9.57 -16.21 -1.12
N GLY A 123 8.86 -16.81 -0.17
CA GLY A 123 9.32 -17.97 0.60
C GLY A 123 10.38 -17.66 1.65
N ALA A 124 10.69 -16.39 1.91
CA ALA A 124 11.59 -16.02 3.01
C ALA A 124 10.97 -16.31 4.37
N ASP A 125 11.80 -16.81 5.30
CA ASP A 125 11.42 -16.96 6.70
C ASP A 125 11.41 -15.59 7.39
N TRP A 126 10.27 -15.24 7.97
CA TRP A 126 10.14 -14.03 8.78
C TRP A 126 9.13 -14.18 9.92
N THR A 127 9.32 -13.39 10.98
CA THR A 127 8.40 -13.26 12.11
C THR A 127 8.21 -11.79 12.45
N LEU A 128 7.07 -11.44 13.03
CA LEU A 128 6.80 -10.07 13.47
C LEU A 128 6.14 -10.07 14.83
N HIS A 129 6.69 -9.27 15.74
CA HIS A 129 6.20 -9.15 17.11
C HIS A 129 6.11 -7.69 17.54
N ASN A 130 5.06 -7.37 18.29
CA ASN A 130 4.96 -6.11 19.01
C ASN A 130 5.49 -6.28 20.43
N VAL A 131 6.73 -5.85 20.63
CA VAL A 131 7.43 -5.88 21.93
C VAL A 131 7.25 -4.58 22.73
N SER A 132 6.49 -3.62 22.21
CA SER A 132 6.21 -2.33 22.86
C SER A 132 4.94 -2.39 23.72
N ASP A 133 4.66 -1.30 24.44
CA ASP A 133 3.47 -1.12 25.28
C ASP A 133 2.29 -0.45 24.56
N ALA A 134 2.48 -0.01 23.31
CA ALA A 134 1.46 0.57 22.46
C ALA A 134 1.15 -0.37 21.27
N ALA A 135 0.00 -0.19 20.62
CA ALA A 135 -0.29 -0.93 19.39
C ALA A 135 0.62 -0.48 18.24
N VAL A 136 1.00 -1.42 17.37
CA VAL A 136 1.66 -1.12 16.09
C VAL A 136 0.69 -1.35 14.95
N ARG A 137 0.71 -0.43 13.97
CA ARG A 137 -0.14 -0.48 12.78
C ARG A 137 0.71 -0.37 11.52
N PHE A 138 0.51 -1.30 10.60
CA PHE A 138 1.27 -1.36 9.35
C PHE A 138 0.43 -1.84 8.18
N HIS A 139 0.79 -1.38 6.98
CA HIS A 139 0.32 -1.97 5.74
C HIS A 139 1.10 -3.24 5.44
N TRP A 140 0.38 -4.26 5.01
CA TRP A 140 0.95 -5.49 4.47
C TRP A 140 0.42 -5.68 3.04
N VAL A 141 1.26 -5.38 2.06
CA VAL A 141 0.97 -5.58 0.63
C VAL A 141 1.58 -6.91 0.20
N ARG A 142 0.79 -7.75 -0.46
CA ARG A 142 1.16 -9.10 -0.87
C ARG A 142 0.88 -9.31 -2.35
N LYS A 143 1.72 -10.09 -3.02
CA LYS A 143 1.55 -10.53 -4.40
C LYS A 143 2.17 -11.91 -4.56
N HIS A 144 1.70 -12.71 -5.52
CA HIS A 144 2.46 -13.90 -5.93
C HIS A 144 3.62 -13.49 -6.84
N TYR A 145 4.83 -13.85 -6.45
CA TYR A 145 6.01 -13.55 -7.24
C TYR A 145 6.01 -14.32 -8.57
N GLN A 146 6.29 -13.63 -9.67
CA GLN A 146 6.42 -14.21 -10.99
C GLN A 146 7.88 -14.48 -11.28
N ALA A 147 8.31 -15.72 -11.00
CA ALA A 147 9.66 -16.18 -11.31
C ALA A 147 9.93 -16.22 -12.82
N VAL A 148 11.17 -15.93 -13.22
CA VAL A 148 11.63 -15.94 -14.60
C VAL A 148 12.98 -16.65 -14.67
N ASP A 149 13.10 -17.63 -15.57
CA ASP A 149 14.34 -18.37 -15.76
C ASP A 149 15.52 -17.43 -16.06
N GLY A 150 16.64 -17.66 -15.36
CA GLY A 150 17.85 -16.85 -15.50
C GLY A 150 17.85 -15.54 -14.70
N ILE A 151 16.74 -15.19 -14.03
CA ILE A 151 16.67 -14.04 -13.11
C ILE A 151 16.59 -14.60 -11.68
N PRO A 152 17.53 -14.27 -10.77
CA PRO A 152 17.46 -14.71 -9.38
C PRO A 152 16.31 -14.02 -8.63
N LEU A 153 15.89 -14.61 -7.52
CA LEU A 153 14.92 -13.97 -6.62
C LEU A 153 15.45 -12.62 -6.11
N PRO A 154 14.56 -11.64 -5.87
CA PRO A 154 14.96 -10.39 -5.23
C PRO A 154 15.44 -10.65 -3.80
N GLU A 155 16.36 -9.82 -3.33
CA GLU A 155 16.91 -9.93 -1.98
C GLU A 155 16.06 -9.15 -0.99
N ALA A 156 15.96 -9.65 0.25
CA ALA A 156 15.30 -8.95 1.33
C ALA A 156 16.04 -7.66 1.70
N PHE A 157 15.29 -6.62 2.08
CA PHE A 157 15.88 -5.42 2.66
C PHE A 157 14.90 -4.68 3.56
N VAL A 158 15.45 -3.88 4.47
CA VAL A 158 14.72 -3.02 5.40
C VAL A 158 15.31 -1.62 5.37
N THR A 159 14.46 -0.60 5.33
CA THR A 159 14.85 0.83 5.37
C THR A 159 13.73 1.66 6.01
N ASN A 160 13.87 2.98 6.07
CA ASN A 160 12.79 3.90 6.37
C ASN A 160 12.63 4.88 5.21
N GLU A 161 11.39 5.18 4.82
CA GLU A 161 11.13 6.12 3.72
C GLU A 161 11.76 7.50 3.95
N GLN A 162 11.86 7.91 5.22
CA GLN A 162 12.44 9.19 5.62
C GLN A 162 13.96 9.26 5.37
N ASP A 163 14.62 8.12 5.20
CA ASP A 163 16.05 8.02 4.88
C ASP A 163 16.30 7.86 3.37
N VAL A 164 15.23 7.81 2.55
CA VAL A 164 15.30 7.63 1.10
C VAL A 164 15.00 8.97 0.41
N GLU A 165 15.99 9.48 -0.33
CA GLU A 165 15.84 10.73 -1.07
C GLU A 165 14.73 10.60 -2.15
N PRO A 166 13.68 11.44 -2.12
CA PRO A 166 12.62 11.40 -3.12
C PRO A 166 13.12 11.87 -4.49
N ILE A 167 12.67 11.20 -5.56
CA ILE A 167 13.04 11.54 -6.93
C ILE A 167 12.03 12.53 -7.50
N PRO A 168 12.41 13.76 -7.87
CA PRO A 168 11.49 14.74 -8.44
C PRO A 168 11.06 14.33 -9.85
N MET A 169 9.77 14.50 -10.15
CA MET A 169 9.27 14.27 -11.50
C MET A 169 9.70 15.41 -12.43
N PRO A 170 10.19 15.11 -13.64
CA PRO A 170 10.63 16.12 -14.59
C PRO A 170 9.55 17.15 -14.89
N GLY A 171 9.93 18.44 -14.92
CA GLY A 171 9.05 19.53 -15.33
C GLY A 171 8.04 20.00 -14.26
N THR A 172 8.13 19.53 -13.01
CA THR A 172 7.19 19.92 -11.93
C THR A 172 7.77 20.90 -10.91
N ASN A 173 8.99 21.40 -11.13
CA ASN A 173 9.71 22.25 -10.18
C ASN A 173 9.79 21.66 -8.76
N GLY A 174 9.81 20.33 -8.64
CA GLY A 174 9.86 19.61 -7.37
C GLY A 174 8.52 19.49 -6.64
N ALA A 175 7.42 20.00 -7.21
CA ALA A 175 6.09 19.93 -6.58
C ALA A 175 5.49 18.51 -6.60
N TRP A 176 6.06 17.59 -7.39
CA TRP A 176 5.70 16.18 -7.44
C TRP A 176 6.97 15.34 -7.39
N VAL A 177 7.08 14.48 -6.39
CA VAL A 177 8.22 13.57 -6.20
C VAL A 177 7.75 12.15 -5.93
N THR A 178 8.61 11.16 -6.18
CA THR A 178 8.37 9.75 -5.84
C THR A 178 9.54 9.19 -5.05
N THR A 179 9.27 8.67 -3.86
CA THR A 179 10.21 7.88 -3.07
C THR A 179 10.15 6.43 -3.55
N ARG A 180 11.27 5.91 -4.06
CA ARG A 180 11.38 4.55 -4.60
C ARG A 180 12.35 3.74 -3.75
N PHE A 181 12.03 2.47 -3.53
CA PHE A 181 12.82 1.57 -2.67
C PHE A 181 13.67 0.57 -3.46
N VAL A 182 13.46 0.49 -4.77
CA VAL A 182 14.13 -0.44 -5.68
C VAL A 182 14.60 0.33 -6.91
N ASP A 183 15.74 -0.07 -7.46
CA ASP A 183 16.22 0.43 -8.75
C ASP A 183 15.27 0.00 -9.87
N MET A 184 14.85 0.96 -10.71
CA MET A 184 13.94 0.70 -11.84
C MET A 184 14.49 -0.32 -12.86
N SER A 185 15.81 -0.51 -12.89
CA SER A 185 16.49 -1.47 -13.76
C SER A 185 16.67 -2.86 -13.13
N ASP A 186 16.33 -3.04 -11.85
CA ASP A 186 16.44 -4.33 -11.16
C ASP A 186 15.27 -5.26 -11.56
N MET A 187 15.52 -6.08 -12.58
CA MET A 187 14.55 -7.04 -13.11
C MET A 187 14.18 -8.17 -12.14
N ARG A 188 14.88 -8.30 -11.01
CA ARG A 188 14.53 -9.27 -9.96
C ARG A 188 13.18 -8.93 -9.35
N HIS A 189 12.82 -7.66 -9.25
CA HIS A 189 11.55 -7.18 -8.71
C HIS A 189 10.48 -7.08 -9.80
N ASP A 190 9.31 -7.64 -9.53
CA ASP A 190 8.11 -7.61 -10.38
C ASP A 190 6.93 -6.87 -9.75
N MET A 191 7.16 -6.22 -8.61
CA MET A 191 6.29 -5.17 -8.08
C MET A 191 7.10 -4.02 -7.53
N HIS A 192 6.49 -2.83 -7.55
CA HIS A 192 6.99 -1.66 -6.84
C HIS A 192 5.95 -1.19 -5.85
N VAL A 193 6.36 -0.93 -4.61
CA VAL A 193 5.56 -0.26 -3.59
C VAL A 193 6.29 1.01 -3.20
N ASN A 194 5.79 2.16 -3.66
CA ASN A 194 6.44 3.46 -3.58
C ASN A 194 5.55 4.47 -2.87
N ILE A 195 6.10 5.63 -2.52
CA ILE A 195 5.33 6.76 -2.00
C ILE A 195 5.37 7.90 -3.01
N VAL A 196 4.21 8.36 -3.44
CA VAL A 196 4.09 9.57 -4.26
C VAL A 196 3.74 10.73 -3.35
N THR A 197 4.48 11.83 -3.50
CA THR A 197 4.30 13.03 -2.69
C THR A 197 4.07 14.24 -3.59
N PHE A 198 3.05 15.02 -3.25
CA PHE A 198 2.75 16.31 -3.85
C PHE A 198 2.89 17.42 -2.81
N GLU A 199 3.60 18.48 -3.17
CA GLU A 199 3.59 19.72 -2.41
C GLU A 199 2.26 20.47 -2.62
N PRO A 200 1.89 21.42 -1.74
CA PRO A 200 0.75 22.30 -1.96
C PRO A 200 0.83 23.00 -3.32
N GLY A 201 -0.25 22.90 -4.12
CA GLY A 201 -0.30 23.41 -5.49
C GLY A 201 0.29 22.47 -6.55
N GLY A 202 0.81 21.31 -6.14
CA GLY A 202 1.23 20.23 -7.03
C GLY A 202 0.08 19.68 -7.86
N VAL A 203 0.39 19.29 -9.08
CA VAL A 203 -0.57 18.66 -9.99
C VAL A 203 0.10 17.51 -10.73
N ILE A 204 -0.71 16.51 -11.12
CA ILE A 204 -0.33 15.62 -12.21
C ILE A 204 -0.86 16.29 -13.50
N PRO A 205 0.00 16.83 -14.37
CA PRO A 205 -0.44 17.68 -15.47
C PRO A 205 -0.98 16.90 -16.68
N PHE A 206 -0.95 15.57 -16.63
CA PHE A 206 -1.50 14.71 -17.66
C PHE A 206 -2.39 13.64 -17.02
N ALA A 207 -3.42 13.24 -17.76
CA ALA A 207 -4.22 12.09 -17.38
C ALA A 207 -3.41 10.81 -17.64
N GLU A 208 -2.62 10.40 -16.66
CA GLU A 208 -1.79 9.20 -16.78
C GLU A 208 -2.71 8.00 -17.07
N THR A 209 -2.32 7.23 -18.08
CA THR A 209 -2.96 5.95 -18.41
C THR A 209 -1.85 4.93 -18.46
N HIS A 210 -1.87 3.97 -17.55
CA HIS A 210 -0.98 2.84 -17.62
C HIS A 210 -1.75 1.54 -17.53
N VAL A 211 -1.21 0.50 -18.17
CA VAL A 211 -1.88 -0.79 -18.32
C VAL A 211 -2.06 -1.52 -16.98
N MET A 212 -1.16 -1.29 -16.02
CA MET A 212 -1.18 -1.98 -14.74
C MET A 212 -2.34 -1.51 -13.87
N GLU A 213 -3.11 -2.45 -13.32
CA GLU A 213 -3.98 -2.16 -12.19
C GLU A 213 -3.11 -1.81 -10.97
N HIS A 214 -3.61 -0.93 -10.11
CA HIS A 214 -2.85 -0.50 -8.95
C HIS A 214 -3.75 0.08 -7.87
N GLY A 215 -3.28 -0.03 -6.62
CA GLY A 215 -3.92 0.56 -5.45
C GLY A 215 -3.16 1.78 -4.96
N LEU A 216 -3.91 2.78 -4.50
CA LEU A 216 -3.40 3.99 -3.86
C LEU A 216 -4.05 4.11 -2.49
N TYR A 217 -3.23 4.26 -1.44
CA TYR A 217 -3.71 4.51 -0.09
C TYR A 217 -3.17 5.85 0.41
N VAL A 218 -4.04 6.79 0.73
CA VAL A 218 -3.63 8.13 1.16
C VAL A 218 -3.04 8.08 2.58
N LEU A 219 -1.77 8.45 2.71
CA LEU A 219 -1.03 8.46 3.96
C LEU A 219 -1.16 9.80 4.69
N GLU A 220 -1.10 10.91 3.95
CA GLU A 220 -1.04 12.28 4.49
C GLU A 220 -1.83 13.25 3.59
N GLY A 221 -2.50 14.22 4.22
CA GLY A 221 -3.10 15.35 3.53
C GLY A 221 -4.43 15.08 2.85
N LYS A 222 -4.80 15.97 1.94
CA LYS A 222 -6.04 15.92 1.14
C LYS A 222 -5.81 16.50 -0.25
N ALA A 223 -6.55 15.99 -1.23
CA ALA A 223 -6.50 16.43 -2.61
C ALA A 223 -7.84 16.21 -3.31
N VAL A 224 -7.99 16.81 -4.49
CA VAL A 224 -9.05 16.42 -5.43
C VAL A 224 -8.39 15.55 -6.51
N TYR A 225 -8.74 14.27 -6.52
CA TYR A 225 -8.21 13.30 -7.46
C TYR A 225 -9.18 13.13 -8.62
N ARG A 226 -8.67 13.16 -9.85
CA ARG A 226 -9.45 12.87 -11.05
C ARG A 226 -9.27 11.39 -11.38
N LEU A 227 -10.33 10.62 -11.19
CA LEU A 227 -10.41 9.20 -11.52
C LEU A 227 -11.32 9.04 -12.74
N ASN A 228 -10.75 8.61 -13.85
CA ASN A 228 -11.40 8.58 -15.15
C ASN A 228 -11.95 9.94 -15.63
N GLN A 229 -13.23 10.24 -15.46
CA GLN A 229 -13.84 11.54 -15.79
C GLN A 229 -14.32 12.29 -14.55
N ASP A 230 -14.23 11.65 -13.38
CA ASP A 230 -14.82 12.11 -12.14
C ASP A 230 -13.76 12.76 -11.26
N TRP A 231 -14.11 13.90 -10.66
CA TRP A 231 -13.29 14.55 -9.64
C TRP A 231 -13.83 14.17 -8.27
N VAL A 232 -12.97 13.57 -7.44
CA VAL A 232 -13.33 13.04 -6.13
C VAL A 232 -12.39 13.63 -5.08
N GLU A 233 -12.96 14.15 -3.99
CA GLU A 233 -12.17 14.56 -2.84
C GLU A 233 -11.69 13.34 -2.04
N VAL A 234 -10.39 13.30 -1.77
CA VAL A 234 -9.73 12.24 -1.01
C VAL A 234 -8.86 12.82 0.09
N GLU A 235 -8.77 12.09 1.20
CA GLU A 235 -8.01 12.46 2.38
C GLU A 235 -7.28 11.25 2.97
N ALA A 236 -6.34 11.50 3.89
CA ALA A 236 -5.59 10.46 4.58
C ALA A 236 -6.51 9.38 5.18
N GLY A 237 -6.23 8.12 4.86
CA GLY A 237 -7.00 6.94 5.18
C GLY A 237 -7.91 6.43 4.07
N ASP A 238 -8.18 7.23 3.03
CA ASP A 238 -8.96 6.77 1.88
C ASP A 238 -8.11 5.87 0.97
N PHE A 239 -8.77 4.88 0.37
CA PHE A 239 -8.18 3.98 -0.60
C PHE A 239 -8.83 4.17 -1.97
N MET A 240 -8.01 4.14 -3.02
CA MET A 240 -8.44 4.18 -4.41
C MET A 240 -7.88 2.97 -5.14
N TRP A 241 -8.74 2.30 -5.92
CA TRP A 241 -8.35 1.23 -6.82
C TRP A 241 -8.60 1.64 -8.26
N LEU A 242 -7.60 1.52 -9.12
CA LEU A 242 -7.72 1.86 -10.54
C LEU A 242 -7.54 0.60 -11.38
N ARG A 243 -8.54 0.32 -12.23
CA ARG A 243 -8.41 -0.69 -13.29
C ARG A 243 -7.46 -0.17 -14.38
N ALA A 244 -7.01 -1.11 -15.22
CA ALA A 244 -6.16 -0.83 -16.38
C ALA A 244 -6.66 0.36 -17.21
N PHE A 245 -5.74 1.24 -17.58
CA PHE A 245 -5.99 2.45 -18.39
C PHE A 245 -6.94 3.49 -17.78
N CYS A 246 -7.34 3.38 -16.51
CA CYS A 246 -8.12 4.43 -15.84
C CYS A 246 -7.33 5.76 -15.85
N PRO A 247 -7.82 6.82 -16.53
CA PRO A 247 -7.15 8.11 -16.53
C PRO A 247 -7.01 8.67 -15.10
N GLN A 248 -5.81 9.07 -14.71
CA GLN A 248 -5.55 9.66 -13.39
C GLN A 248 -4.93 11.05 -13.46
N ALA A 249 -5.45 11.99 -12.68
CA ALA A 249 -4.80 13.26 -12.41
C ALA A 249 -5.03 13.66 -10.95
N CYS A 250 -4.22 14.57 -10.42
CA CYS A 250 -4.32 15.01 -9.04
C CYS A 250 -4.20 16.53 -8.97
N TYR A 251 -4.97 17.13 -8.07
CA TYR A 251 -4.85 18.53 -7.65
C TYR A 251 -4.67 18.61 -6.13
N SER A 252 -3.44 18.84 -5.65
CA SER A 252 -3.12 18.94 -4.22
C SER A 252 -3.30 20.37 -3.71
N GLY A 253 -4.54 20.78 -3.47
CA GLY A 253 -4.88 22.11 -2.94
C GLY A 253 -4.80 22.25 -1.41
N GLY A 254 -4.43 21.20 -0.69
CA GLY A 254 -4.33 21.21 0.77
C GLY A 254 -3.20 22.13 1.28
N PRO A 255 -3.26 22.60 2.54
CA PRO A 255 -2.23 23.48 3.12
C PRO A 255 -0.91 22.77 3.45
N GLY A 256 -0.89 21.43 3.42
CA GLY A 256 0.28 20.59 3.64
C GLY A 256 0.46 19.59 2.50
N ARG A 257 1.48 18.73 2.61
CA ARG A 257 1.77 17.70 1.60
C ARG A 257 0.59 16.74 1.43
N PHE A 258 0.40 16.26 0.22
CA PHE A 258 -0.49 15.16 -0.09
C PHE A 258 0.34 13.94 -0.51
N ARG A 259 0.18 12.83 0.21
CA ARG A 259 1.03 11.65 0.02
C ARG A 259 0.20 10.38 0.02
N TYR A 260 0.58 9.44 -0.83
CA TYR A 260 -0.06 8.13 -0.86
C TYR A 260 0.94 7.01 -1.14
N LEU A 261 0.69 5.86 -0.51
CA LEU A 261 1.33 4.60 -0.83
C LEU A 261 0.74 4.10 -2.14
N LEU A 262 1.59 3.74 -3.10
CA LEU A 262 1.20 3.20 -4.40
C LEU A 262 1.88 1.86 -4.59
N TYR A 263 1.12 0.85 -5.01
CA TYR A 263 1.69 -0.45 -5.40
C TYR A 263 1.20 -0.88 -6.78
N LYS A 264 2.12 -1.39 -7.60
CA LYS A 264 1.86 -1.87 -8.96
C LYS A 264 2.82 -2.98 -9.35
N ASP A 265 2.40 -3.84 -10.27
CA ASP A 265 3.22 -4.87 -10.90
C ASP A 265 3.99 -4.29 -12.09
N VAL A 266 5.20 -4.80 -12.33
CA VAL A 266 6.14 -4.29 -13.34
C VAL A 266 7.05 -5.40 -13.85
N ASN A 267 7.87 -5.10 -14.87
CA ASN A 267 9.02 -5.91 -15.29
C ASN A 267 8.69 -7.36 -15.70
N ARG A 268 7.44 -7.64 -16.08
CA ARG A 268 6.96 -8.96 -16.51
C ARG A 268 6.10 -8.85 -17.75
N HIS A 269 6.02 -9.95 -18.49
CA HIS A 269 5.07 -10.07 -19.61
C HIS A 269 3.63 -10.08 -19.09
N MET A 270 2.73 -9.46 -19.85
CA MET A 270 1.30 -9.53 -19.58
C MET A 270 0.80 -10.97 -19.72
N ASN A 271 0.00 -11.41 -18.76
CA ASN A 271 -0.58 -12.74 -18.78
C ASN A 271 -1.50 -12.88 -19.99
N LEU A 272 -1.24 -13.91 -20.80
CA LEU A 272 -2.13 -14.32 -21.89
C LEU A 272 -2.88 -15.56 -21.47
N LEU A 273 -4.15 -15.67 -21.88
CA LEU A 273 -4.91 -16.89 -21.69
C LEU A 273 -4.21 -18.05 -22.40
N LEU A 274 -3.79 -19.05 -21.64
CA LEU A 274 -3.22 -20.28 -22.18
C LEU A 274 -4.36 -21.12 -22.76
N ASN A 275 -4.61 -20.99 -24.07
CA ASN A 275 -5.58 -21.75 -24.89
C ASN A 275 -6.82 -22.25 -24.11
N PRO A 276 -7.87 -21.43 -23.92
CA PRO A 276 -9.09 -21.86 -23.22
C PRO A 276 -9.88 -22.95 -23.98
N ALA A 277 -9.49 -23.28 -25.23
CA ALA A 277 -10.03 -24.40 -25.99
C ALA A 277 -9.01 -24.90 -27.04
N ARG A 278 -8.39 -26.04 -26.74
CA ARG A 278 -8.24 -27.16 -27.69
C ARG A 278 -9.05 -28.32 -27.14
#